data_AF-A0A3S4GBN9-F1
#
_entry.id   AF-A0A3S4GBN9-F1
#
_cell.length_a   1.000
_cell.length_b   1.000
_cell.length_c   1.000
_cell.angle_alpha   90.00
_cell.angle_beta   90.00
_cell.angle_gamma   90.00
#
_symmetry.space_group_name_H-M   'P 1'
#
loop_
_entity.id
_entity.type
_entity.pdbx_description
1 polymer ?
#
loop_
_entity_poly.entity_id
_entity_poly.type
_entity_poly.pdbx_seq_one_letter_code
_entity_poly.pdbx_strand_id
1 'polypeptide(L)'
;MLLRLYQVLLYLIQPLIWLRLLLRSRKAPAYRKRWAERYGFCAGKVVPGGIMLHSVSVGETLAAIPLVRALRHRYPLYRLL
;
A
#
# COMPACT_ATOMS: atom_id res chain seq x y z
N MET A 1 -7.55 -1.46 31.18
CA MET A 1 -8.55 -2.46 30.72
C MET A 1 -9.10 -2.17 29.33
N LEU A 2 -9.56 -0.95 29.06
CA LEU A 2 -10.19 -0.56 27.78
C LEU A 2 -9.32 -0.84 26.54
N LEU A 3 -8.01 -0.59 26.63
CA LEU A 3 -7.06 -0.79 25.53
C LEU A 3 -6.94 -2.25 25.08
N ARG A 4 -7.00 -3.20 26.04
CA ARG A 4 -6.92 -4.64 25.73
C ARG A 4 -8.20 -5.12 25.06
N LEU A 5 -9.36 -4.64 25.53
CA LEU A 5 -10.65 -4.96 24.91
C LEU A 5 -10.70 -4.43 23.47
N TYR A 6 -10.22 -3.20 23.24
CA TYR A 6 -10.10 -2.59 21.92
C TYR A 6 -9.20 -3.39 20.98
N GLN A 7 -8.02 -3.83 21.45
CA GLN A 7 -7.13 -4.68 20.66
C GLN A 7 -7.76 -6.02 20.32
N VAL A 8 -8.39 -6.71 21.29
CA VAL A 8 -9.06 -7.98 21.05
C VAL A 8 -10.18 -7.82 20.03
N LEU A 9 -10.99 -6.76 20.15
CA LEU A 9 -12.06 -6.47 19.19
C LEU A 9 -11.51 -6.22 17.78
N LEU A 10 -10.40 -5.47 17.66
CA LEU A 10 -9.72 -5.26 16.37
C LEU A 10 -9.22 -6.58 15.77
N TYR A 11 -8.59 -7.45 16.58
CA TYR A 11 -8.14 -8.77 16.11
C TYR A 11 -9.31 -9.66 15.70
N LEU A 12 -10.47 -9.58 16.37
CA LEU A 12 -11.67 -10.34 16.03
C LEU A 12 -12.33 -9.86 14.73
N ILE A 13 -12.28 -8.56 14.45
CA ILE A 13 -12.81 -7.95 13.22
C ILE A 13 -11.87 -8.21 12.03
N GLN A 14 -10.58 -8.39 12.28
CA GLN A 14 -9.57 -8.63 11.25
C GLN A 14 -9.90 -9.79 10.28
N PRO A 15 -10.26 -11.01 10.71
CA PRO A 15 -10.64 -12.10 9.78
C PRO A 15 -11.87 -11.75 8.92
N LEU A 16 -12.81 -10.95 9.42
CA LEU A 16 -13.96 -10.49 8.66
C LEU A 16 -13.55 -9.58 7.49
N ILE A 17 -12.57 -8.70 7.72
CA ILE A 17 -11.99 -7.82 6.71
C ILE A 17 -11.27 -8.67 5.64
N TRP A 18 -10.51 -9.69 6.05
CA TRP A 18 -9.83 -10.61 5.14
C TRP A 18 -10.82 -11.40 4.28
N LEU A 19 -11.92 -11.87 4.87
CA LEU A 19 -12.96 -12.59 4.15
C LEU A 19 -13.66 -11.68 3.12
N ARG A 20 -14.02 -10.44 3.49
CA ARG A 20 -14.55 -9.44 2.54
C ARG A 20 -13.57 -9.15 1.41
N LEU A 21 -12.29 -8.98 1.74
CA LEU A 21 -11.25 -8.75 0.74
C LEU A 21 -11.10 -9.98 -0.18
N LEU A 22 -11.14 -11.21 0.35
CA LEU A 22 -11.08 -12.46 -0.43
C LEU A 22 -12.23 -12.55 -1.42
N LEU A 23 -13.46 -12.30 -0.96
CA LEU A 23 -14.66 -12.27 -1.80
C LEU A 23 -14.53 -11.21 -2.91
N ARG A 24 -14.02 -10.03 -2.60
CA ARG A 24 -13.76 -8.98 -3.59
C ARG A 24 -12.62 -9.32 -4.55
N SER A 25 -11.61 -10.06 -4.08
CA SER A 25 -10.47 -10.51 -4.91
C SER A 25 -10.85 -11.57 -5.93
N ARG A 26 -11.95 -12.31 -5.72
CA ARG A 26 -12.50 -13.22 -6.76
C ARG A 26 -12.95 -12.48 -8.00
N LYS A 27 -13.43 -11.23 -7.87
CA LYS A 27 -13.81 -10.37 -9.00
C LYS A 27 -12.62 -9.60 -9.59
N ALA A 28 -11.59 -9.36 -8.78
CA ALA A 28 -10.39 -8.63 -9.19
C ALA A 28 -9.13 -9.35 -8.66
N PRO A 29 -8.59 -10.36 -9.38
CA PRO A 29 -7.44 -11.15 -8.90
C PRO A 29 -6.18 -10.30 -8.71
N ALA A 30 -6.04 -9.19 -9.43
CA ALA A 30 -4.99 -8.19 -9.21
C ALA A 30 -5.02 -7.58 -7.80
N TYR A 31 -6.19 -7.53 -7.16
CA TYR A 31 -6.37 -6.99 -5.81
C TYR A 31 -5.66 -7.86 -4.76
N ARG A 32 -5.61 -9.19 -4.97
CA ARG A 32 -4.96 -10.15 -4.06
C ARG A 32 -3.43 -9.98 -4.03
N LYS A 33 -2.83 -9.66 -5.19
CA LYS A 33 -1.38 -9.48 -5.33
C LYS A 33 -0.84 -8.28 -4.54
N ARG A 34 -1.71 -7.30 -4.22
CA ARG A 34 -1.32 -6.05 -3.53
C ARG A 34 -1.70 -6.02 -2.04
N TRP A 35 -2.14 -7.14 -1.45
CA TRP A 35 -2.43 -7.18 -0.02
C TRP A 35 -1.17 -7.06 0.83
N ALA A 36 -0.08 -7.72 0.41
CA ALA A 36 1.23 -7.56 1.03
C ALA A 36 1.63 -6.08 1.07
N GLU A 37 1.48 -5.35 -0.05
CA GLU A 37 1.77 -3.91 -0.11
C GLU A 37 0.93 -3.09 0.87
N ARG A 38 -0.36 -3.42 1.06
CA ARG A 38 -1.25 -2.73 2.00
C ARG A 38 -0.89 -2.96 3.46
N TYR A 39 -0.38 -4.15 3.78
CA TYR A 39 0.11 -4.47 5.11
C TYR A 39 1.55 -4.00 5.34
N GLY A 40 2.11 -3.19 4.43
CA GLY A 40 3.47 -2.67 4.53
C GLY A 40 4.56 -3.67 4.13
N PHE A 41 4.19 -4.88 3.69
CA PHE A 41 5.10 -5.87 3.13
C PHE A 41 5.46 -5.50 1.69
N CYS A 42 6.29 -4.47 1.54
CA CYS A 42 6.92 -4.08 0.29
C CYS A 42 8.31 -4.75 0.15
N ALA A 43 8.34 -6.09 0.24
CA ALA A 43 9.59 -6.85 0.16
C ALA A 43 10.31 -6.60 -1.18
N GLY A 44 11.54 -6.09 -1.13
CA GLY A 44 12.39 -5.86 -2.30
C GLY A 44 12.00 -4.69 -3.21
N LYS A 45 10.96 -3.94 -2.87
CA LYS A 45 10.60 -2.74 -3.64
C LYS A 45 11.33 -1.49 -3.14
N VAL A 46 11.49 -1.38 -1.81
CA VAL A 46 12.19 -0.26 -1.17
C VAL A 46 13.69 -0.54 -1.24
N VAL A 47 14.37 0.11 -2.18
CA VAL A 47 15.83 0.07 -2.29
C VAL A 47 16.42 1.22 -1.48
N PRO A 48 17.56 1.01 -0.79
CA PRO A 48 18.28 2.11 -0.14
C PRO A 48 18.60 3.20 -1.17
N GLY A 49 18.18 4.45 -0.87
CA GLY A 49 18.31 5.59 -1.78
C GLY A 49 17.14 5.83 -2.73
N GLY A 50 16.10 4.97 -2.72
CA GLY A 50 14.87 5.21 -3.47
C GLY A 50 14.08 6.41 -2.94
N ILE A 51 13.38 7.12 -3.83
CA ILE A 51 12.46 8.20 -3.45
C ILE A 51 11.07 7.58 -3.28
N MET A 52 10.53 7.64 -2.06
CA MET A 52 9.20 7.14 -1.71
C MET A 52 8.20 8.29 -1.72
N LEU A 53 7.16 8.19 -2.55
CA LEU A 53 6.08 9.19 -2.57
C LEU A 53 4.81 8.62 -1.92
N HIS A 54 4.39 9.25 -0.82
CA HIS A 54 3.12 8.92 -0.18
C HIS A 54 2.07 9.97 -0.55
N SER A 55 1.02 9.56 -1.26
CA SER A 55 -0.15 10.39 -1.55
C SER A 55 -1.36 9.88 -0.76
N VAL A 56 -2.06 10.80 -0.09
CA VAL A 56 -3.18 10.47 0.81
C VAL A 56 -4.53 10.59 0.08
N SER A 57 -4.54 11.25 -1.09
CA SER A 57 -5.71 11.41 -1.96
C SER A 57 -5.45 10.95 -3.40
N VAL A 58 -6.51 10.49 -4.08
CA VAL A 58 -6.47 10.13 -5.51
C VAL A 58 -6.04 11.33 -6.38
N GLY A 59 -6.49 12.55 -6.03
CA GLY A 59 -6.09 13.77 -6.73
C GLY A 59 -4.60 14.07 -6.58
N GLU A 60 -4.04 13.83 -5.38
CA GLU A 60 -2.61 13.96 -5.11
C GLU A 60 -1.82 12.90 -5.86
N THR A 61 -2.30 11.65 -5.93
CA THR A 61 -1.65 10.59 -6.72
C THR A 61 -1.55 10.99 -8.19
N LEU A 62 -2.62 11.56 -8.76
CA LEU A 62 -2.63 12.01 -10.16
C LEU A 62 -1.68 13.18 -10.40
N ALA A 63 -1.66 14.16 -9.49
CA ALA A 63 -0.73 15.30 -9.55
C ALA A 63 0.74 14.88 -9.37
N ALA A 64 0.99 13.79 -8.63
CA ALA A 64 2.32 13.25 -8.44
C ALA A 64 2.88 12.53 -9.69
N ILE A 65 2.05 12.09 -10.63
CA ILE A 65 2.51 11.39 -11.85
C ILE A 65 3.57 12.18 -12.64
N PRO A 66 3.34 13.46 -13.03
CA PRO A 66 4.35 14.24 -13.74
C PRO A 66 5.62 14.44 -12.91
N LEU A 67 5.50 14.61 -11.60
CA LEU A 67 6.63 14.74 -10.69
C LEU A 67 7.47 13.44 -10.65
N VAL A 68 6.83 12.28 -10.53
CA VAL A 68 7.49 10.97 -10.57
C VAL A 68 8.21 10.77 -11.92
N ARG A 69 7.60 11.17 -13.04
CA ARG A 69 8.26 11.11 -14.36
C ARG A 69 9.49 12.00 -14.44
N ALA A 70 9.40 13.24 -13.96
CA ALA A 70 10.52 14.18 -13.94
C ALA A 70 11.67 13.68 -13.05
N LEU A 71 11.34 13.14 -11.87
CA LEU A 71 12.30 12.52 -10.97
C LEU A 71 12.97 11.30 -11.62
N ARG A 72 12.23 10.46 -12.33
CA ARG A 72 12.78 9.28 -13.02
C ARG A 72 13.74 9.67 -14.15
N HIS A 73 13.49 10.81 -14.80
CA HIS A 73 14.36 11.33 -15.85
C HIS A 73 15.65 11.97 -15.28
N ARG A 74 15.56 12.62 -14.12
CA ARG A 74 16.70 13.26 -13.45
C ARG A 74 17.57 12.27 -12.67
N TYR A 75 16.98 11.19 -12.19
CA TYR A 75 17.60 10.17 -11.33
C TYR A 75 17.38 8.76 -11.91
N PRO A 76 17.95 8.45 -13.09
CA PRO A 76 17.70 7.18 -13.79
C PRO A 76 18.22 5.94 -13.04
N LEU A 77 19.12 6.13 -12.06
CA LEU A 77 19.68 5.04 -11.24
C LEU A 77 18.85 4.73 -9.97
N TYR A 78 17.87 5.56 -9.61
CA TYR A 78 17.11 5.41 -8.37
C TYR A 78 15.71 4.83 -8.66
N ARG A 79 15.36 3.74 -7.98
CA ARG A 79 14.05 3.10 -8.14
C ARG A 79 12.99 3.89 -7.37
N LEU A 80 11.99 4.40 -8.09
CA LEU A 80 10.85 5.15 -7.54
C LEU A 80 9.74 4.20 -7.09
N LEU A 81 9.13 4.51 -5.94
CA LEU A 81 8.07 3.72 -5.31
C LEU A 81 6.87 4.57 -4.88
#